data_AF-A0A3M8Q851-F1
#
_entry.id   AF-A0A3M8Q851-F1
#
_cell.length_a   1.000
_cell.length_b   1.000
_cell.length_c   1.000
_cell.angle_alpha   90.00
_cell.angle_beta   90.00
_cell.angle_gamma   90.00
#
_symmetry.space_group_name_H-M   'P 1'
#
loop_
_entity.id
_entity.type
_entity.pdbx_description
1 polymer ?
#
loop_
_entity_poly.entity_id
_entity_poly.type
_entity_poly.pdbx_seq_one_letter_code
_entity_poly.pdbx_strand_id
1 'polypeptide(L)'
;MPTLEERLTKLASVSLSSFPPQVEGKVTRMVGLTMEAVGCVVALGDRCSVQVRQDRWVESEVVGFTGDLTYLMPTEAIEGICPGARVRPLFGESEMPVGDELLGRVVNGLGKPLDGKGPIKTKDSVSLHGDIINPLQRKPISEPLDVGIKAINSLLTVGKGQRLGLFAGSGVGKSMLLGMMTKFTEADITVVGLIGERGREVKEFIDQILGEEGLARSVVVASPADDSALMRLRAAMLATRIAEYYRDQGKNVLLLMDSLTRYAQAQREIALSVGEPPATKGYPPSVFSKLPQLVERAGNGAEGSGSVTAFYTVLTEGDDQQDPIADASRAILDGHIVLSRRLAEEGHYPAIDIEASISRAMPHIVSQDHLYGAMRVKQLYSKFQQNQDLIAVGAYVKGTDPDLDQAIAQMPEIRQFLKQSLHEQFTVDQSLEALVAAMTKGQ
;
A
#
# COMPACT_ATOMS: atom_id res chain seq x y z
N MET A 1 14.30 -65.85 -0.96
CA MET A 1 14.15 -64.44 -1.39
C MET A 1 14.14 -64.42 -2.90
N PRO A 2 13.28 -63.65 -3.56
CA PRO A 2 13.25 -63.61 -5.02
C PRO A 2 14.61 -63.18 -5.57
N THR A 3 15.02 -63.78 -6.67
CA THR A 3 16.29 -63.44 -7.33
C THR A 3 16.23 -62.02 -7.90
N LEU A 4 17.39 -61.39 -8.13
CA LEU A 4 17.45 -60.06 -8.76
C LEU A 4 16.74 -60.06 -10.13
N GLU A 5 16.86 -61.17 -10.87
CA GLU A 5 16.22 -61.41 -12.16
C GLU A 5 14.69 -61.47 -12.04
N GLU A 6 14.15 -62.19 -11.06
CA GLU A 6 12.69 -62.23 -10.81
C GLU A 6 12.13 -60.84 -10.43
N ARG A 7 12.91 -60.02 -9.72
CA ARG A 7 12.52 -58.65 -9.36
C ARG A 7 12.55 -57.70 -10.55
N LEU A 8 13.57 -57.81 -11.41
CA LEU A 8 13.69 -57.01 -12.63
C LEU A 8 12.64 -57.38 -13.68
N THR A 9 12.34 -58.68 -13.82
CA THR A 9 11.33 -59.18 -14.78
C THR A 9 9.93 -58.69 -14.42
N LYS A 10 9.60 -58.57 -13.12
CA LYS A 10 8.35 -57.92 -12.67
C LYS A 10 8.25 -56.45 -13.07
N LEU A 11 9.39 -55.75 -13.07
CA LEU A 11 9.47 -54.33 -13.45
C LEU A 11 9.57 -54.11 -14.96
N ALA A 12 9.85 -55.14 -15.76
CA ALA A 12 9.96 -55.06 -17.22
C ALA A 12 8.64 -54.66 -17.92
N SER A 13 7.50 -54.90 -17.26
CA SER A 13 6.18 -54.44 -17.73
C SER A 13 5.85 -53.00 -17.34
N VAL A 14 6.66 -52.37 -16.47
CA VAL A 14 6.48 -50.98 -16.04
C VAL A 14 7.14 -50.08 -17.08
N SER A 15 6.31 -49.38 -17.85
CA SER A 15 6.77 -48.37 -18.79
C SER A 15 7.37 -47.18 -18.05
N LEU A 16 8.70 -47.04 -18.02
CA LEU A 16 9.37 -45.91 -17.38
C LEU A 16 9.02 -44.56 -18.04
N SER A 17 8.53 -44.55 -19.28
CA SER A 17 7.98 -43.35 -19.95
C SER A 17 6.71 -42.80 -19.30
N SER A 18 6.06 -43.55 -18.40
CA SER A 18 4.90 -43.06 -17.62
C SER A 18 5.28 -42.27 -16.35
N PHE A 19 6.57 -42.21 -16.02
CA PHE A 19 7.09 -41.48 -14.85
C PHE A 19 8.17 -40.49 -15.30
N PRO A 20 7.82 -39.27 -15.73
CA PRO A 20 8.83 -38.27 -16.04
C PRO A 20 9.71 -38.03 -14.80
N PRO A 21 11.05 -37.95 -14.95
CA PRO A 21 11.94 -37.71 -13.83
C PRO A 21 11.57 -36.37 -13.16
N GLN A 22 11.35 -36.40 -11.85
CA GLN A 22 11.11 -35.18 -11.08
C GLN A 22 12.45 -34.56 -10.69
N VAL A 23 12.66 -33.31 -11.08
CA VAL A 23 13.83 -32.54 -10.67
C VAL A 23 13.74 -32.28 -9.17
N GLU A 24 14.77 -32.70 -8.44
CA GLU A 24 14.88 -32.45 -7.00
C GLU A 24 16.27 -31.95 -6.65
N GLY A 25 16.28 -30.80 -6.00
CA GLY A 25 17.45 -30.25 -5.34
C GLY A 25 17.46 -30.60 -3.87
N LYS A 26 18.47 -30.06 -3.17
CA LYS A 26 18.60 -30.19 -1.72
C LYS A 26 19.08 -28.89 -1.10
N VAL A 27 18.58 -28.61 0.09
CA VAL A 27 19.07 -27.52 0.94
C VAL A 27 20.44 -27.89 1.47
N THR A 28 21.43 -27.05 1.22
CA THR A 28 22.80 -27.22 1.69
C THR A 28 23.06 -26.46 2.99
N ARG A 29 22.43 -25.29 3.13
CA ARG A 29 22.65 -24.37 4.24
C ARG A 29 21.42 -23.51 4.48
N MET A 30 21.28 -23.01 5.70
CA MET A 30 20.33 -21.96 6.04
C MET A 30 21.05 -20.90 6.87
N VAL A 31 20.86 -19.63 6.50
CA VAL A 31 21.38 -18.46 7.24
C VAL A 31 20.24 -17.48 7.44
N GLY A 32 19.86 -17.25 8.70
CA GLY A 32 18.69 -16.43 9.01
C GLY A 32 17.44 -16.98 8.32
N LEU A 33 16.84 -16.17 7.44
CA LEU A 33 15.62 -16.52 6.68
C LEU A 33 15.90 -17.05 5.27
N THR A 34 17.16 -17.12 4.85
CA THR A 34 17.54 -17.54 3.49
C THR A 34 18.11 -18.95 3.52
N MET A 35 17.59 -19.79 2.64
CA MET A 35 18.08 -21.15 2.40
C MET A 35 18.95 -21.15 1.15
N GLU A 36 20.06 -21.87 1.20
CA GLU A 36 20.88 -22.19 0.04
C GLU A 36 20.51 -23.59 -0.45
N ALA A 37 20.26 -23.73 -1.75
CA ALA A 37 19.93 -24.99 -2.38
C ALA A 37 20.78 -25.24 -3.63
N VAL A 38 20.98 -26.52 -3.95
CA VAL A 38 21.67 -26.99 -5.16
C VAL A 38 20.83 -28.04 -5.88
N GLY A 39 21.07 -28.24 -7.17
CA GLY A 39 20.43 -29.31 -7.95
C GLY A 39 19.06 -28.93 -8.53
N CYS A 40 18.69 -27.65 -8.50
CA CYS A 40 17.54 -27.08 -9.20
C CYS A 40 18.03 -25.97 -10.12
N VAL A 41 17.64 -25.99 -11.40
CA VAL A 41 17.86 -24.87 -12.33
C VAL A 41 16.55 -24.10 -12.41
N VAL A 42 16.51 -22.95 -11.74
CA VAL A 42 15.31 -22.11 -11.56
C VAL A 42 15.69 -20.64 -11.73
N ALA A 43 14.77 -19.83 -12.25
CA ALA A 43 14.95 -18.41 -12.47
C ALA A 43 14.69 -17.60 -11.19
N LEU A 44 15.15 -16.35 -11.17
CA LEU A 44 14.80 -15.40 -10.13
C LEU A 44 13.28 -15.18 -10.11
N GLY A 45 12.65 -15.27 -8.94
CA GLY A 45 11.20 -15.19 -8.78
C GLY A 45 10.46 -16.52 -8.98
N ASP A 46 11.13 -17.57 -9.45
CA ASP A 46 10.51 -18.90 -9.55
C ASP A 46 10.17 -19.43 -8.17
N ARG A 47 9.13 -20.26 -8.14
CA ARG A 47 8.66 -20.90 -6.91
C ARG A 47 9.29 -22.28 -6.76
N CYS A 48 9.62 -22.61 -5.53
CA CYS A 48 10.08 -23.92 -5.12
C CYS A 48 9.28 -24.39 -3.91
N SER A 49 9.15 -25.69 -3.76
CA SER A 49 8.59 -26.32 -2.56
C SER A 49 9.73 -26.98 -1.79
N VAL A 50 9.89 -26.59 -0.53
CA VAL A 50 10.94 -27.11 0.36
C VAL A 50 10.33 -28.03 1.40
N GLN A 51 10.87 -29.24 1.52
CA GLN A 51 10.40 -30.22 2.50
C GLN A 51 10.96 -29.88 3.88
N VAL A 52 10.12 -29.32 4.76
CA VAL A 52 10.51 -28.93 6.13
C VAL A 52 10.38 -30.12 7.09
N ARG A 53 9.38 -30.98 6.89
CA ARG A 53 9.19 -32.26 7.61
C ARG A 53 8.66 -33.31 6.63
N GLN A 54 8.59 -34.59 7.04
CA GLN A 54 8.17 -35.69 6.15
C GLN A 54 6.90 -35.36 5.34
N ASP A 55 5.87 -34.82 5.99
CA ASP A 55 4.58 -34.49 5.36
C ASP A 55 4.31 -32.98 5.21
N ARG A 56 5.32 -32.12 5.46
CA ARG A 56 5.17 -30.67 5.37
C ARG A 56 6.11 -30.08 4.33
N TRP A 57 5.51 -29.54 3.28
CA TRP A 57 6.18 -28.79 2.23
C TRP A 57 5.81 -27.31 2.34
N VAL A 58 6.79 -26.44 2.19
CA VAL A 58 6.60 -24.99 2.29
C VAL A 58 6.98 -24.35 0.95
N GLU A 59 6.08 -23.51 0.43
CA GLU A 59 6.36 -22.71 -0.76
C GLU A 59 7.42 -21.65 -0.43
N SER A 60 8.42 -21.57 -1.28
CA SER A 60 9.56 -20.65 -1.21
C SER A 60 9.79 -20.02 -2.57
N GLU A 61 10.39 -18.84 -2.60
CA GLU A 61 10.71 -18.12 -3.83
C GLU A 61 12.22 -17.99 -3.99
N VAL A 62 12.68 -18.06 -5.25
CA VAL A 62 14.08 -17.81 -5.60
C VAL A 62 14.35 -16.32 -5.52
N VAL A 63 15.16 -15.91 -4.53
CA VAL A 63 15.51 -14.50 -4.26
C VAL A 63 16.90 -14.13 -4.79
N GLY A 64 17.67 -15.10 -5.29
CA GLY A 64 18.97 -14.88 -5.91
C GLY A 64 19.71 -16.17 -6.19
N PHE A 65 20.91 -16.07 -6.76
CA PHE A 65 21.81 -17.20 -6.95
C PHE A 65 23.27 -16.74 -7.03
N THR A 66 24.20 -17.62 -6.70
CA THR A 66 25.65 -17.43 -6.88
C THR A 66 26.27 -18.74 -7.37
N GLY A 67 26.72 -18.77 -8.63
CA GLY A 67 27.19 -20.02 -9.25
C GLY A 67 26.06 -21.06 -9.25
N ASP A 68 26.33 -22.24 -8.67
CA ASP A 68 25.35 -23.34 -8.56
C ASP A 68 24.43 -23.24 -7.33
N LEU A 69 24.65 -22.24 -6.45
CA LEU A 69 23.82 -22.02 -5.27
C LEU A 69 22.62 -21.16 -5.61
N THR A 70 21.43 -21.67 -5.33
CA THR A 70 20.16 -20.92 -5.39
C THR A 70 19.77 -20.46 -4.00
N TYR A 71 19.42 -19.19 -3.84
CA TYR A 71 18.89 -18.63 -2.60
C TYR A 71 17.36 -18.69 -2.63
N LEU A 72 16.79 -19.39 -1.65
CA LEU A 72 15.36 -19.57 -1.48
C LEU A 72 14.91 -18.89 -0.19
N MET A 73 13.80 -18.17 -0.25
CA MET A 73 13.15 -17.61 0.93
C MET A 73 11.75 -18.20 1.09
N PRO A 74 11.38 -18.71 2.26
CA PRO A 74 10.06 -19.30 2.46
C PRO A 74 8.99 -18.21 2.53
N THR A 75 7.81 -18.51 2.02
CA THR A 75 6.64 -17.61 2.09
C THR A 75 6.04 -17.55 3.50
N GLU A 76 6.19 -18.61 4.29
CA GLU A 76 5.72 -18.72 5.67
C GLU A 76 6.89 -19.01 6.63
N ALA A 77 6.68 -18.83 7.93
CA ALA A 77 7.68 -19.19 8.94
C ALA A 77 7.95 -20.71 8.93
N ILE A 78 9.23 -21.07 8.90
CA ILE A 78 9.68 -22.47 8.86
C ILE A 78 10.39 -22.86 10.15
N GLU A 79 10.07 -24.06 10.65
CA GLU A 79 10.71 -24.67 11.82
C GLU A 79 11.04 -26.13 11.55
N GLY A 80 12.26 -26.54 11.93
CA GLY A 80 12.70 -27.93 11.87
C GLY A 80 13.23 -28.37 10.50
N ILE A 81 13.66 -27.44 9.65
CA ILE A 81 14.37 -27.77 8.42
C ILE A 81 15.74 -28.39 8.72
N CYS A 82 16.10 -29.44 7.98
CA CYS A 82 17.37 -30.14 8.11
C CYS A 82 18.25 -29.96 6.87
N PRO A 83 19.59 -29.94 7.02
CA PRO A 83 20.49 -30.07 5.87
C PRO A 83 20.14 -31.31 5.04
N GLY A 84 20.10 -31.16 3.72
CA GLY A 84 19.66 -32.20 2.79
C GLY A 84 18.15 -32.24 2.56
N ALA A 85 17.36 -31.34 3.17
CA ALA A 85 15.94 -31.19 2.87
C ALA A 85 15.69 -31.05 1.36
N ARG A 86 14.67 -31.75 0.84
CA ARG A 86 14.37 -31.80 -0.59
C ARG A 86 13.78 -30.48 -1.05
N VAL A 87 14.17 -30.07 -2.26
CA VAL A 87 13.66 -28.87 -2.94
C VAL A 87 13.08 -29.30 -4.28
N ARG A 88 11.86 -28.86 -4.60
CA ARG A 88 11.20 -29.14 -5.88
C ARG A 88 10.81 -27.85 -6.56
N PRO A 89 11.17 -27.61 -7.83
CA PRO A 89 10.60 -26.52 -8.60
C PRO A 89 9.07 -26.67 -8.70
N LEU A 90 8.35 -25.57 -8.53
CA LEU A 90 6.91 -25.50 -8.74
C LEU A 90 6.67 -24.83 -10.09
N PHE A 91 6.17 -25.61 -11.05
CA PHE A 91 5.86 -25.11 -12.39
C PHE A 91 4.44 -24.52 -12.44
N GLY A 92 4.28 -23.45 -13.22
CA GLY A 92 3.02 -22.71 -13.38
C GLY A 92 2.98 -21.41 -12.60
N GLU A 93 2.09 -20.50 -13.01
CA GLU A 93 1.93 -19.21 -12.34
C GLU A 93 1.20 -19.36 -11.00
N SER A 94 1.49 -18.46 -10.06
CA SER A 94 0.74 -18.37 -8.82
C SER A 94 -0.56 -17.64 -9.10
N GLU A 95 -1.57 -18.38 -9.53
CA GLU A 95 -2.90 -17.84 -9.74
C GLU A 95 -3.57 -17.54 -8.39
N MET A 96 -4.06 -16.31 -8.26
CA MET A 96 -4.77 -15.82 -7.08
C MET A 96 -6.25 -15.65 -7.43
N PRO A 97 -7.18 -16.17 -6.60
CA PRO A 97 -8.60 -16.04 -6.86
C PRO A 97 -9.02 -14.57 -6.81
N VAL A 98 -9.76 -14.12 -7.84
CA VAL A 98 -10.35 -12.77 -7.88
C VAL A 98 -11.79 -12.83 -8.38
N GLY A 99 -12.59 -11.84 -7.97
CA GLY A 99 -14.02 -11.80 -8.24
C GLY A 99 -14.75 -11.10 -7.10
N ASP A 100 -16.03 -10.82 -7.32
CA ASP A 100 -16.89 -10.14 -6.34
C ASP A 100 -17.01 -10.92 -5.02
N GLU A 101 -16.72 -12.22 -5.03
CA GLU A 101 -16.65 -13.06 -3.82
C GLU A 101 -15.52 -12.66 -2.85
N LEU A 102 -14.59 -11.78 -3.25
CA LEU A 102 -13.59 -11.16 -2.39
C LEU A 102 -14.15 -10.01 -1.54
N LEU A 103 -15.27 -9.40 -1.93
CA LEU A 103 -15.84 -8.27 -1.19
C LEU A 103 -16.27 -8.72 0.21
N GLY A 104 -15.88 -7.96 1.24
CA GLY A 104 -16.12 -8.32 2.64
C GLY A 104 -15.22 -9.43 3.18
N ARG A 105 -14.16 -9.81 2.44
CA ARG A 105 -13.18 -10.83 2.83
C ARG A 105 -11.85 -10.23 3.25
N VAL A 106 -11.17 -10.96 4.12
CA VAL A 106 -9.79 -10.67 4.54
C VAL A 106 -8.90 -11.83 4.08
N VAL A 107 -7.86 -11.54 3.30
CA VAL A 107 -6.92 -12.53 2.75
C VAL A 107 -5.48 -12.18 3.07
N ASN A 108 -4.57 -13.16 3.03
CA ASN A 108 -3.12 -12.93 3.11
C ASN A 108 -2.48 -12.72 1.73
N GLY A 109 -1.17 -12.53 1.68
CA GLY A 109 -0.40 -12.32 0.44
C GLY A 109 -0.40 -13.50 -0.56
N LEU A 110 -1.00 -14.63 -0.22
CA LEU A 110 -1.22 -15.79 -1.09
C LEU A 110 -2.71 -15.99 -1.45
N GLY A 111 -3.58 -15.02 -1.19
CA GLY A 111 -5.04 -15.17 -1.38
C GLY A 111 -5.72 -16.09 -0.35
N LYS A 112 -4.95 -16.51 0.67
CA LYS A 112 -5.32 -17.24 1.89
C LYS A 112 -6.41 -16.56 2.72
N PRO A 113 -7.67 -17.03 2.86
CA PRO A 113 -8.62 -16.38 3.78
C PRO A 113 -8.12 -16.37 5.23
N LEU A 114 -8.20 -15.20 5.88
CA LEU A 114 -7.83 -14.97 7.29
C LEU A 114 -9.05 -14.80 8.21
N ASP A 115 -10.25 -14.66 7.63
CA ASP A 115 -11.49 -14.29 8.32
C ASP A 115 -12.30 -15.46 8.89
N GLY A 116 -11.84 -16.70 8.70
CA GLY A 116 -12.55 -17.89 9.16
C GLY A 116 -13.85 -18.20 8.40
N LYS A 117 -14.19 -17.47 7.33
CA LYS A 117 -15.42 -17.68 6.54
C LYS A 117 -15.31 -18.80 5.49
N GLY A 118 -14.25 -19.62 5.56
CA GLY A 118 -14.00 -20.70 4.61
C GLY A 118 -13.37 -20.24 3.28
N PRO A 119 -13.16 -21.17 2.32
CA PRO A 119 -12.47 -20.87 1.06
C PRO A 119 -13.26 -19.90 0.18
N ILE A 120 -12.55 -19.05 -0.55
CA ILE A 120 -13.13 -18.15 -1.55
C ILE A 120 -13.21 -18.94 -2.86
N LYS A 121 -14.42 -19.07 -3.41
CA LYS A 121 -14.67 -19.80 -4.65
C LYS A 121 -14.97 -18.79 -5.75
N THR A 122 -13.95 -18.42 -6.49
CA THR A 122 -14.08 -17.54 -7.67
C THR A 122 -14.05 -18.36 -8.95
N LYS A 123 -14.56 -17.79 -10.05
CA LYS A 123 -14.36 -18.33 -11.40
C LYS A 123 -13.08 -17.83 -12.04
N ASP A 124 -12.70 -16.59 -11.70
CA ASP A 124 -11.56 -15.91 -12.27
C ASP A 124 -10.35 -16.00 -11.33
N SER A 125 -9.17 -15.97 -11.94
CA SER A 125 -7.89 -15.94 -11.27
C SER A 125 -6.95 -14.98 -11.99
N VAL A 126 -5.99 -14.45 -11.26
CA VAL A 126 -4.98 -13.55 -11.81
C VAL A 126 -3.59 -13.90 -11.31
N SER A 127 -2.60 -13.67 -12.17
CA SER A 127 -1.19 -13.68 -11.77
C SER A 127 -0.89 -12.50 -10.85
N LEU A 128 0.04 -12.69 -9.91
CA LEU A 128 0.51 -11.63 -9.01
C LEU A 128 1.14 -10.46 -9.78
N HIS A 129 1.78 -10.78 -10.91
CA HIS A 129 2.29 -9.82 -11.86
C HIS A 129 1.16 -9.40 -12.81
N GLY A 130 0.85 -8.10 -12.82
CA GLY A 130 -0.10 -7.52 -13.78
C GLY A 130 0.56 -7.17 -15.10
N ASP A 131 -0.24 -6.98 -16.13
CA ASP A 131 0.23 -6.45 -17.40
C ASP A 131 0.66 -4.99 -17.25
N ILE A 132 1.79 -4.64 -17.87
CA ILE A 132 2.28 -3.26 -17.86
C ILE A 132 1.43 -2.45 -18.83
N ILE A 133 0.57 -1.57 -18.29
CA ILE A 133 -0.14 -0.58 -19.11
C ILE A 133 0.86 0.44 -19.62
N ASN A 134 0.95 0.59 -20.95
CA ASN A 134 1.71 1.66 -21.57
C ASN A 134 1.21 3.03 -21.04
N PRO A 135 2.07 3.84 -20.40
CA PRO A 135 1.67 5.12 -19.82
C PRO A 135 0.96 6.06 -20.82
N LEU A 136 1.31 5.99 -22.10
CA LEU A 136 0.70 6.82 -23.16
C LEU A 136 -0.72 6.38 -23.54
N GLN A 137 -1.16 5.19 -23.10
CA GLN A 137 -2.51 4.70 -23.31
C GLN A 137 -3.44 5.00 -22.13
N ARG A 138 -2.92 5.56 -21.03
CA ARG A 138 -3.73 5.88 -19.84
C ARG A 138 -4.56 7.14 -20.08
N LYS A 139 -5.81 7.13 -19.60
CA LYS A 139 -6.64 8.34 -19.52
C LYS A 139 -5.96 9.37 -18.58
N PRO A 140 -5.84 10.65 -18.97
CA PRO A 140 -5.34 11.68 -18.07
C PRO A 140 -6.24 11.84 -16.84
N ILE A 141 -5.68 12.36 -15.75
CA ILE A 141 -6.46 12.70 -14.56
C ILE A 141 -7.23 13.99 -14.86
N SER A 142 -8.52 13.87 -15.16
CA SER A 142 -9.39 14.99 -15.57
C SER A 142 -10.61 15.21 -14.67
N GLU A 143 -10.90 14.27 -13.77
CA GLU A 143 -12.08 14.29 -12.91
C GLU A 143 -11.67 14.21 -11.44
N PRO A 144 -12.27 15.02 -10.55
CA PRO A 144 -12.07 14.87 -9.12
C PRO A 144 -12.65 13.54 -8.62
N LEU A 145 -12.04 13.02 -7.57
CA LEU A 145 -12.55 11.95 -6.74
C LEU A 145 -12.99 12.55 -5.41
N ASP A 146 -14.27 12.42 -5.08
CA ASP A 146 -14.79 12.80 -3.78
C ASP A 146 -14.31 11.78 -2.73
N VAL A 147 -13.48 12.22 -1.78
CA VAL A 147 -12.99 11.38 -0.68
C VAL A 147 -13.79 11.56 0.61
N GLY A 148 -14.80 12.42 0.61
CA GLY A 148 -15.64 12.73 1.77
C GLY A 148 -14.96 13.57 2.87
N ILE A 149 -13.74 14.04 2.64
CA ILE A 149 -12.94 14.82 3.60
C ILE A 149 -12.86 16.26 3.14
N LYS A 150 -13.51 17.18 3.87
CA LYS A 150 -13.64 18.60 3.56
C LYS A 150 -12.32 19.25 3.21
N ALA A 151 -11.30 19.10 4.06
CA ALA A 151 -9.97 19.69 3.81
C ALA A 151 -9.30 19.14 2.54
N ILE A 152 -9.51 17.86 2.21
CA ILE A 152 -8.92 17.24 1.02
C ILE A 152 -9.68 17.66 -0.23
N ASN A 153 -11.01 17.49 -0.24
CA ASN A 153 -11.88 17.85 -1.36
C ASN A 153 -11.71 19.32 -1.77
N SER A 154 -11.54 20.23 -0.81
CA SER A 154 -11.48 21.67 -1.04
C SER A 154 -10.06 22.23 -1.23
N LEU A 155 -9.05 21.80 -0.47
CA LEU A 155 -7.72 22.43 -0.49
C LEU A 155 -6.63 21.58 -1.16
N LEU A 156 -6.89 20.28 -1.33
CA LEU A 156 -5.92 19.28 -1.77
C LEU A 156 -6.59 18.27 -2.72
N THR A 157 -7.47 18.76 -3.60
CA THR A 157 -8.42 17.93 -4.36
C THR A 157 -7.71 16.79 -5.07
N VAL A 158 -8.27 15.59 -4.90
CA VAL A 158 -7.75 14.34 -5.47
C VAL A 158 -8.48 14.03 -6.76
N GLY A 159 -7.78 13.52 -7.76
CA GLY A 159 -8.35 13.08 -9.02
C GLY A 159 -8.47 11.57 -9.14
N LYS A 160 -9.38 11.10 -9.99
CA LYS A 160 -9.50 9.68 -10.34
C LYS A 160 -8.21 9.19 -11.03
N GLY A 161 -7.65 8.10 -10.52
CA GLY A 161 -6.37 7.54 -10.96
C GLY A 161 -5.14 8.24 -10.38
N GLN A 162 -5.29 9.17 -9.45
CA GLN A 162 -4.15 9.84 -8.81
C GLN A 162 -3.47 8.93 -7.78
N ARG A 163 -2.15 9.04 -7.64
CA ARG A 163 -1.36 8.33 -6.63
C ARG A 163 -0.83 9.34 -5.63
N LEU A 164 -1.32 9.28 -4.40
CA LEU A 164 -0.91 10.19 -3.32
C LEU A 164 -0.20 9.44 -2.21
N GLY A 165 0.72 10.13 -1.54
CA GLY A 165 1.28 9.65 -0.28
C GLY A 165 0.50 10.16 0.92
N LEU A 166 0.41 9.37 1.99
CA LEU A 166 -0.07 9.81 3.30
C LEU A 166 1.08 9.71 4.31
N PHE A 167 1.70 10.85 4.58
CA PHE A 167 2.90 10.96 5.41
C PHE A 167 2.45 11.20 6.85
N ALA A 168 2.71 10.24 7.73
CA ALA A 168 2.20 10.28 9.08
C ALA A 168 3.14 9.61 10.08
N GLY A 169 3.29 10.21 11.25
CA GLY A 169 3.88 9.56 12.41
C GLY A 169 2.90 8.62 13.11
N SER A 170 3.38 7.86 14.10
CA SER A 170 2.51 7.10 14.99
C SER A 170 1.61 8.03 15.82
N GLY A 171 0.34 7.67 15.97
CA GLY A 171 -0.61 8.35 16.88
C GLY A 171 -1.23 9.65 16.37
N VAL A 172 -0.94 10.10 15.15
CA VAL A 172 -1.46 11.37 14.60
C VAL A 172 -2.83 11.25 13.90
N GLY A 173 -3.47 10.07 13.96
CA GLY A 173 -4.78 9.82 13.34
C GLY A 173 -4.75 9.20 11.93
N LYS A 174 -3.61 8.62 11.49
CA LYS A 174 -3.47 7.91 10.19
C LYS A 174 -4.62 6.94 9.94
N SER A 175 -4.80 5.98 10.82
CA SER A 175 -5.78 4.90 10.66
C SER A 175 -7.21 5.43 10.64
N MET A 176 -7.51 6.47 11.43
CA MET A 176 -8.82 7.12 11.43
C MET A 176 -9.13 7.80 10.09
N LEU A 177 -8.16 8.52 9.53
CA LEU A 177 -8.33 9.15 8.21
C LEU A 177 -8.53 8.11 7.11
N LEU A 178 -7.76 7.01 7.11
CA LEU A 178 -7.97 5.90 6.19
C LEU A 178 -9.37 5.30 6.34
N GLY A 179 -9.85 5.11 7.57
CA GLY A 179 -11.21 4.67 7.85
C GLY A 179 -12.27 5.60 7.28
N MET A 180 -12.12 6.91 7.46
CA MET A 180 -13.02 7.90 6.86
C MET A 180 -13.03 7.78 5.34
N MET A 181 -11.85 7.66 4.70
CA MET A 181 -11.76 7.47 3.24
C MET A 181 -12.45 6.19 2.78
N THR A 182 -12.31 5.07 3.50
CA THR A 182 -12.96 3.80 3.11
C THR A 182 -14.48 3.89 3.12
N LYS A 183 -15.05 4.70 4.02
CA LYS A 183 -16.49 4.88 4.19
C LYS A 183 -17.05 5.91 3.21
N PHE A 184 -16.37 7.05 3.10
CA PHE A 184 -16.95 8.23 2.47
C PHE A 184 -16.52 8.48 1.03
N THR A 185 -15.47 7.80 0.53
CA THR A 185 -15.01 7.98 -0.85
C THR A 185 -16.04 7.43 -1.84
N GLU A 186 -16.31 8.21 -2.89
CA GLU A 186 -17.13 7.81 -4.04
C GLU A 186 -16.34 6.91 -5.00
N ALA A 187 -16.07 5.67 -4.54
CA ALA A 187 -15.42 4.62 -5.31
C ALA A 187 -16.30 3.37 -5.35
N ASP A 188 -16.32 2.64 -6.46
CA ASP A 188 -17.10 1.41 -6.59
C ASP A 188 -16.61 0.35 -5.61
N ILE A 189 -15.29 0.24 -5.43
CA ILE A 189 -14.64 -0.78 -4.60
C ILE A 189 -13.46 -0.17 -3.86
N THR A 190 -13.25 -0.59 -2.62
CA THR A 190 -12.06 -0.24 -1.83
C THR A 190 -11.17 -1.46 -1.66
N VAL A 191 -9.87 -1.33 -1.88
CA VAL A 191 -8.89 -2.37 -1.60
C VAL A 191 -7.91 -1.84 -0.56
N VAL A 192 -7.74 -2.58 0.55
CA VAL A 192 -6.88 -2.18 1.65
C VAL A 192 -5.75 -3.19 1.82
N GLY A 193 -4.51 -2.75 1.61
CA GLY A 193 -3.30 -3.51 1.91
C GLY A 193 -2.76 -3.12 3.29
N LEU A 194 -2.75 -4.04 4.25
CA LEU A 194 -2.19 -3.86 5.60
C LEU A 194 -0.90 -4.68 5.73
N ILE A 195 0.24 -4.01 5.58
CA ILE A 195 1.56 -4.59 5.37
C ILE A 195 2.46 -4.29 6.56
N GLY A 196 2.92 -5.32 7.27
CA GLY A 196 3.90 -5.20 8.35
C GLY A 196 3.42 -4.45 9.59
N GLU A 197 2.12 -4.19 9.72
CA GLU A 197 1.51 -3.67 10.94
C GLU A 197 1.37 -4.79 11.98
N ARG A 198 1.19 -4.45 13.26
CA ARG A 198 1.00 -5.50 14.28
C ARG A 198 -0.35 -6.19 14.10
N GLY A 199 -0.44 -7.51 14.34
CA GLY A 199 -1.70 -8.25 14.17
C GLY A 199 -2.89 -7.69 14.95
N ARG A 200 -2.66 -7.10 16.14
CA ARG A 200 -3.71 -6.40 16.89
C ARG A 200 -4.21 -5.12 16.20
N GLU A 201 -3.30 -4.37 15.57
CA GLU A 201 -3.60 -3.12 14.86
C GLU A 201 -4.36 -3.43 13.57
N VAL A 202 -4.00 -4.54 12.89
CA VAL A 202 -4.77 -5.08 11.75
C VAL A 202 -6.20 -5.42 12.17
N LYS A 203 -6.37 -6.15 13.27
CA LYS A 203 -7.71 -6.52 13.78
C LYS A 203 -8.52 -5.28 14.18
N GLU A 204 -7.91 -4.36 14.93
CA GLU A 204 -8.55 -3.11 15.33
C GLU A 204 -8.99 -2.28 14.13
N PHE A 205 -8.17 -2.19 13.09
CA PHE A 205 -8.52 -1.50 11.86
C PHE A 205 -9.75 -2.12 11.17
N ILE A 206 -9.82 -3.45 11.09
CA ILE A 206 -10.96 -4.14 10.48
C ILE A 206 -12.22 -3.96 11.32
N ASP A 207 -12.14 -4.23 12.63
CA ASP A 207 -13.32 -4.29 13.50
C ASP A 207 -13.87 -2.90 13.86
N GLN A 208 -12.99 -1.94 14.15
CA GLN A 208 -13.38 -0.65 14.72
C GLN A 208 -13.33 0.51 13.72
N ILE A 209 -12.39 0.47 12.77
CA ILE A 209 -12.16 1.57 11.84
C ILE A 209 -12.99 1.37 10.57
N LEU A 210 -12.82 0.25 9.87
CA LEU A 210 -13.66 -0.13 8.74
C LEU A 210 -15.09 -0.40 9.22
N GLY A 211 -15.23 -1.27 10.21
CA GLY A 211 -16.53 -1.80 10.64
C GLY A 211 -17.19 -2.64 9.54
N GLU A 212 -18.41 -3.11 9.82
CA GLU A 212 -19.13 -4.02 8.91
C GLU A 212 -19.45 -3.37 7.56
N GLU A 213 -19.93 -2.12 7.58
CA GLU A 213 -20.30 -1.38 6.38
C GLU A 213 -19.09 -1.08 5.47
N GLY A 214 -17.99 -0.60 6.06
CA GLY A 214 -16.75 -0.34 5.32
C GLY A 214 -16.14 -1.62 4.76
N LEU A 215 -16.17 -2.71 5.54
CA LEU A 215 -15.67 -4.01 5.10
C LEU A 215 -16.50 -4.61 3.96
N ALA A 216 -17.83 -4.48 3.97
CA ALA A 216 -18.71 -5.07 2.96
C ALA A 216 -18.39 -4.65 1.52
N ARG A 217 -17.91 -3.41 1.33
CA ARG A 217 -17.47 -2.85 0.03
C ARG A 217 -15.96 -2.93 -0.20
N SER A 218 -15.23 -3.59 0.70
CA SER A 218 -13.78 -3.63 0.70
C SER A 218 -13.22 -5.04 0.53
N VAL A 219 -12.05 -5.14 -0.10
CA VAL A 219 -11.19 -6.32 -0.01
C VAL A 219 -9.98 -5.97 0.84
N VAL A 220 -9.72 -6.73 1.91
CA VAL A 220 -8.58 -6.49 2.78
C VAL A 220 -7.52 -7.56 2.54
N VAL A 221 -6.30 -7.13 2.18
CA VAL A 221 -5.12 -7.98 2.10
C VAL A 221 -4.21 -7.64 3.27
N ALA A 222 -4.02 -8.58 4.19
CA ALA A 222 -3.23 -8.36 5.40
C ALA A 222 -2.04 -9.31 5.47
N SER A 223 -0.87 -8.75 5.78
CA SER A 223 0.33 -9.50 6.15
C SER A 223 0.99 -8.80 7.34
N PRO A 224 0.77 -9.28 8.57
CA PRO A 224 1.26 -8.59 9.76
C PRO A 224 2.78 -8.67 9.92
N ALA A 225 3.33 -7.99 10.93
CA ALA A 225 4.78 -7.88 11.15
C ALA A 225 5.51 -9.21 11.43
N ASP A 226 4.80 -10.22 11.92
CA ASP A 226 5.33 -11.57 12.19
C ASP A 226 5.36 -12.48 10.95
N ASP A 227 4.77 -12.05 9.84
CA ASP A 227 4.92 -12.73 8.56
C ASP A 227 6.32 -12.53 7.96
N SER A 228 6.69 -13.46 7.07
CA SER A 228 7.95 -13.36 6.31
C SER A 228 8.01 -12.06 5.50
N ALA A 229 9.22 -11.54 5.29
CA ALA A 229 9.43 -10.37 4.43
C ALA A 229 8.84 -10.60 3.02
N LEU A 230 8.97 -11.82 2.50
CA LEU A 230 8.41 -12.19 1.21
C LEU A 230 6.88 -12.12 1.19
N MET A 231 6.19 -12.62 2.22
CA MET A 231 4.74 -12.52 2.34
C MET A 231 4.27 -11.07 2.37
N ARG A 232 4.98 -10.19 3.10
CA ARG A 232 4.68 -8.76 3.15
C ARG A 232 4.79 -8.09 1.77
N LEU A 233 5.82 -8.42 0.99
CA LEU A 233 5.92 -7.95 -0.40
C LEU A 233 4.78 -8.47 -1.27
N ARG A 234 4.47 -9.78 -1.18
CA ARG A 234 3.38 -10.40 -1.94
C ARG A 234 2.02 -9.80 -1.60
N ALA A 235 1.75 -9.50 -0.33
CA ALA A 235 0.52 -8.86 0.09
C ALA A 235 0.31 -7.49 -0.55
N ALA A 236 1.35 -6.66 -0.62
CA ALA A 236 1.28 -5.36 -1.31
C ALA A 236 1.04 -5.52 -2.82
N MET A 237 1.73 -6.48 -3.45
CA MET A 237 1.55 -6.79 -4.86
C MET A 237 0.15 -7.34 -5.16
N LEU A 238 -0.39 -8.18 -4.28
CA LEU A 238 -1.72 -8.78 -4.41
C LEU A 238 -2.82 -7.73 -4.23
N ALA A 239 -2.72 -6.86 -3.22
CA ALA A 239 -3.65 -5.74 -3.06
C ALA A 239 -3.71 -4.87 -4.32
N THR A 240 -2.54 -4.56 -4.89
CA THR A 240 -2.45 -3.82 -6.15
C THR A 240 -3.07 -4.60 -7.31
N ARG A 241 -2.83 -5.92 -7.39
CA ARG A 241 -3.37 -6.77 -8.45
C ARG A 241 -4.90 -6.89 -8.40
N ILE A 242 -5.47 -6.98 -7.21
CA ILE A 242 -6.92 -6.99 -6.99
C ILE A 242 -7.52 -5.65 -7.45
N ALA A 243 -6.86 -4.53 -7.13
CA ALA A 243 -7.30 -3.23 -7.61
C ALA A 243 -7.24 -3.11 -9.15
N GLU A 244 -6.17 -3.61 -9.77
CA GLU A 244 -6.06 -3.69 -11.24
C GLU A 244 -7.18 -4.52 -11.86
N TYR A 245 -7.51 -5.69 -11.28
CA TYR A 245 -8.59 -6.54 -11.76
C TYR A 245 -9.92 -5.76 -11.84
N TYR A 246 -10.30 -5.07 -10.76
CA TYR A 246 -11.55 -4.29 -10.75
C TYR A 246 -11.51 -3.07 -11.68
N ARG A 247 -10.35 -2.39 -11.80
CA ARG A 247 -10.14 -1.34 -12.81
C ARG A 247 -10.41 -1.88 -14.21
N ASP A 248 -9.88 -3.05 -14.53
CA ASP A 248 -10.03 -3.67 -15.85
C ASP A 248 -11.50 -4.08 -16.13
N GLN A 249 -12.30 -4.29 -15.08
CA GLN A 249 -13.76 -4.44 -15.13
C GLN A 249 -14.54 -3.11 -15.22
N GLY A 250 -13.86 -1.98 -15.42
CA GLY A 250 -14.48 -0.67 -15.54
C GLY A 250 -14.80 0.03 -14.21
N LYS A 251 -14.30 -0.48 -13.07
CA LYS A 251 -14.59 0.07 -11.74
C LYS A 251 -13.60 1.16 -11.32
N ASN A 252 -14.08 2.14 -10.58
CA ASN A 252 -13.26 3.11 -9.87
C ASN A 252 -12.90 2.55 -8.50
N VAL A 253 -11.61 2.28 -8.31
CA VAL A 253 -11.07 1.61 -7.13
C VAL A 253 -10.30 2.60 -6.27
N LEU A 254 -10.59 2.61 -4.97
CA LEU A 254 -9.75 3.24 -3.96
C LEU A 254 -8.77 2.19 -3.42
N LEU A 255 -7.47 2.35 -3.66
CA LEU A 255 -6.42 1.52 -3.09
C LEU A 255 -5.76 2.22 -1.90
N LEU A 256 -5.86 1.64 -0.72
CA LEU A 256 -5.17 2.10 0.49
C LEU A 256 -4.04 1.13 0.81
N MET A 257 -2.80 1.58 0.65
CA MET A 257 -1.61 0.78 0.89
C MET A 257 -0.91 1.26 2.17
N ASP A 258 -1.06 0.51 3.26
CA ASP A 258 -0.48 0.81 4.56
C ASP A 258 0.54 -0.27 4.96
N SER A 259 1.84 -0.14 4.67
CA SER A 259 2.53 1.07 4.18
C SER A 259 3.63 0.79 3.15
N LEU A 260 4.01 1.81 2.37
CA LEU A 260 5.22 1.75 1.53
C LEU A 260 6.49 1.62 2.37
N THR A 261 6.52 2.21 3.57
CA THR A 261 7.66 2.04 4.48
C THR A 261 7.85 0.58 4.86
N ARG A 262 6.78 -0.14 5.18
CA ARG A 262 6.85 -1.57 5.52
C ARG A 262 7.19 -2.46 4.31
N TYR A 263 6.70 -2.09 3.12
CA TYR A 263 7.10 -2.73 1.86
C TYR A 263 8.60 -2.55 1.59
N ALA A 264 9.12 -1.32 1.72
CA ALA A 264 10.55 -1.03 1.55
C ALA A 264 11.43 -1.75 2.57
N GLN A 265 10.99 -1.81 3.83
CA GLN A 265 11.69 -2.54 4.90
C GLN A 265 11.73 -4.05 4.62
N ALA A 266 10.63 -4.63 4.10
CA ALA A 266 10.61 -6.03 3.69
C ALA A 266 11.61 -6.29 2.55
N GLN A 267 11.63 -5.45 1.52
CA GLN A 267 12.61 -5.58 0.43
C GLN A 267 14.06 -5.44 0.95
N ARG A 268 14.31 -4.51 1.87
CA ARG A 268 15.62 -4.34 2.52
C ARG A 268 16.07 -5.61 3.22
N GLU A 269 15.19 -6.25 3.98
CA GLU A 269 15.48 -7.48 4.72
C GLU A 269 15.88 -8.63 3.76
N ILE A 270 15.16 -8.78 2.64
CA ILE A 270 15.46 -9.77 1.60
C ILE A 270 16.81 -9.47 0.95
N ALA A 271 16.99 -8.23 0.50
CA ALA A 271 18.19 -7.77 -0.18
C ALA A 271 19.47 -7.96 0.66
N LEU A 272 19.43 -7.59 1.94
CA LEU A 272 20.55 -7.78 2.86
C LEU A 272 20.84 -9.27 3.10
N SER A 273 19.81 -10.11 3.12
CA SER A 273 19.97 -11.55 3.34
C SER A 273 20.65 -12.26 2.16
N VAL A 274 20.49 -11.75 0.94
CA VAL A 274 21.20 -12.24 -0.27
C VAL A 274 22.53 -11.53 -0.53
N GLY A 275 22.93 -10.61 0.36
CA GLY A 275 24.23 -9.94 0.30
C GLY A 275 24.27 -8.66 -0.55
N GLU A 276 23.13 -8.07 -0.90
CA GLU A 276 23.10 -6.76 -1.56
C GLU A 276 23.58 -5.67 -0.58
N PRO A 277 24.61 -4.87 -0.92
CA PRO A 277 25.16 -3.88 0.00
C PRO A 277 24.18 -2.72 0.23
N PRO A 278 24.04 -2.21 1.47
CA PRO A 278 23.25 -1.02 1.75
C PRO A 278 23.96 0.23 1.18
N ALA A 279 23.26 1.02 0.37
CA ALA A 279 23.81 2.23 -0.23
C ALA A 279 23.29 3.50 0.47
N THR A 280 21.98 3.74 0.39
CA THR A 280 21.37 4.99 0.86
C THR A 280 20.78 4.80 2.25
N LYS A 281 21.45 5.33 3.29
CA LYS A 281 20.99 5.28 4.70
C LYS A 281 20.54 3.88 5.15
N GLY A 282 21.30 2.85 4.75
CA GLY A 282 20.98 1.47 5.13
C GLY A 282 20.01 0.73 4.21
N TYR A 283 19.45 1.39 3.17
CA TYR A 283 18.62 0.74 2.16
C TYR A 283 19.46 0.32 0.93
N PRO A 284 19.34 -0.94 0.48
CA PRO A 284 19.92 -1.41 -0.77
C PRO A 284 19.26 -0.77 -2.01
N PRO A 285 19.98 -0.65 -3.14
CA PRO A 285 19.44 -0.12 -4.40
C PRO A 285 18.12 -0.77 -4.87
N SER A 286 17.94 -2.08 -4.66
CA SER A 286 16.74 -2.81 -5.09
C SER A 286 15.45 -2.24 -4.50
N VAL A 287 15.50 -1.68 -3.29
CA VAL A 287 14.35 -1.02 -2.63
C VAL A 287 13.83 0.13 -3.50
N PHE A 288 14.73 0.98 -3.99
CA PHE A 288 14.38 2.14 -4.80
C PHE A 288 13.95 1.77 -6.23
N SER A 289 14.31 0.57 -6.70
CA SER A 289 13.77 0.03 -7.96
C SER A 289 12.37 -0.58 -7.80
N LYS A 290 12.08 -1.17 -6.63
CA LYS A 290 10.81 -1.85 -6.33
C LYS A 290 9.68 -0.89 -5.99
N LEU A 291 9.97 0.25 -5.36
CA LEU A 291 8.95 1.26 -5.02
C LEU A 291 8.22 1.81 -6.26
N PRO A 292 8.92 2.31 -7.32
CA PRO A 292 8.26 2.72 -8.55
C PRO A 292 7.48 1.59 -9.22
N GLN A 293 8.03 0.37 -9.25
CA GLN A 293 7.35 -0.80 -9.85
C GLN A 293 6.00 -1.11 -9.21
N LEU A 294 5.86 -0.89 -7.90
CA LEU A 294 4.59 -1.05 -7.20
C LEU A 294 3.66 0.15 -7.47
N VAL A 295 4.17 1.37 -7.30
CA VAL A 295 3.36 2.60 -7.35
C VAL A 295 2.81 2.86 -8.75
N GLU A 296 3.60 2.61 -9.80
CA GLU A 296 3.23 2.84 -11.20
C GLU A 296 2.09 1.94 -11.70
N ARG A 297 1.75 0.88 -10.98
CA ARG A 297 0.63 -0.02 -11.31
C ARG A 297 -0.74 0.60 -11.05
N ALA A 298 -0.81 1.52 -10.08
CA ALA A 298 -1.99 2.35 -9.87
C ALA A 298 -2.10 3.44 -10.94
N GLY A 299 -3.31 3.95 -11.15
CA GLY A 299 -3.59 4.92 -12.20
C GLY A 299 -4.91 4.68 -12.90
N ASN A 300 -5.26 5.61 -13.79
CA ASN A 300 -6.33 5.39 -14.76
C ASN A 300 -5.97 4.27 -15.74
N GLY A 301 -6.97 3.48 -16.12
CA GLY A 301 -6.86 2.54 -17.21
C GLY A 301 -6.87 3.22 -18.59
N ALA A 302 -6.98 2.39 -19.63
CA ALA A 302 -7.23 2.87 -20.99
C ALA A 302 -8.66 3.41 -21.14
N GLU A 303 -8.96 4.02 -22.29
CA GLU A 303 -10.31 4.53 -22.59
C GLU A 303 -11.37 3.42 -22.41
N GLY A 304 -12.44 3.72 -21.67
CA GLY A 304 -13.50 2.76 -21.34
C GLY A 304 -13.19 1.80 -20.17
N SER A 305 -11.99 1.85 -19.61
CA SER A 305 -11.62 1.15 -18.36
C SER A 305 -11.89 2.03 -17.13
N GLY A 306 -11.74 1.43 -15.95
CA GLY A 306 -11.90 2.10 -14.67
C GLY A 306 -10.64 2.86 -14.23
N SER A 307 -10.54 3.10 -12.93
CA SER A 307 -9.39 3.80 -12.33
C SER A 307 -8.93 3.16 -11.02
N VAL A 308 -7.64 3.27 -10.70
CA VAL A 308 -7.11 2.97 -9.37
C VAL A 308 -6.54 4.26 -8.80
N THR A 309 -7.28 4.89 -7.89
CA THR A 309 -6.79 6.01 -7.09
C THR A 309 -6.18 5.46 -5.82
N ALA A 310 -4.91 5.79 -5.54
CA ALA A 310 -4.16 5.14 -4.49
C ALA A 310 -3.64 6.12 -3.43
N PHE A 311 -3.78 5.75 -2.15
CA PHE A 311 -3.09 6.37 -1.03
C PHE A 311 -2.06 5.41 -0.46
N TYR A 312 -0.80 5.81 -0.55
CA TYR A 312 0.33 5.08 -0.04
C TYR A 312 0.81 5.70 1.25
N THR A 313 0.63 5.03 2.38
CA THR A 313 1.12 5.59 3.64
C THR A 313 2.64 5.47 3.71
N VAL A 314 3.26 6.51 4.28
CA VAL A 314 4.68 6.58 4.55
C VAL A 314 4.86 6.98 6.01
N LEU A 315 5.51 6.11 6.77
CA LEU A 315 5.77 6.33 8.19
C LEU A 315 6.99 7.25 8.33
N THR A 316 6.76 8.50 8.70
CA THR A 316 7.83 9.46 8.98
C THR A 316 8.13 9.44 10.48
N GLU A 317 9.28 8.89 10.87
CA GLU A 317 9.73 8.93 12.26
C GLU A 317 10.16 10.36 12.63
N GLY A 318 9.37 11.04 13.47
CA GLY A 318 9.78 12.28 14.14
C GLY A 318 10.03 13.50 13.24
N ASP A 319 9.18 13.72 12.24
CA ASP A 319 9.31 14.82 11.25
C ASP A 319 10.68 14.85 10.54
N ASP A 320 11.39 13.72 10.49
CA ASP A 320 12.66 13.62 9.77
C ASP A 320 12.42 13.77 8.26
N GLN A 321 12.71 14.97 7.75
CA GLN A 321 12.64 15.29 6.33
C GLN A 321 13.64 14.49 5.49
N GLN A 322 14.57 13.76 6.11
CA GLN A 322 15.63 13.03 5.43
C GLN A 322 15.39 11.51 5.35
N ASP A 323 14.19 11.02 5.63
CA ASP A 323 13.85 9.60 5.41
C ASP A 323 13.92 9.28 3.90
N PRO A 324 14.81 8.35 3.46
CA PRO A 324 14.97 8.03 2.05
C PRO A 324 13.69 7.46 1.42
N ILE A 325 12.80 6.82 2.19
CA ILE A 325 11.53 6.31 1.67
C ILE A 325 10.55 7.45 1.45
N ALA A 326 10.52 8.42 2.37
CA ALA A 326 9.74 9.64 2.21
C ALA A 326 10.17 10.42 0.96
N ASP A 327 11.47 10.60 0.75
CA ASP A 327 12.00 11.32 -0.41
C ASP A 327 11.72 10.60 -1.73
N ALA A 328 11.97 9.28 -1.78
CA ALA A 328 11.65 8.48 -2.96
C ALA A 328 10.15 8.53 -3.27
N SER A 329 9.30 8.46 -2.24
CA SER A 329 7.84 8.54 -2.39
C SER A 329 7.41 9.92 -2.93
N ARG A 330 7.96 11.03 -2.42
CA ARG A 330 7.67 12.37 -2.96
C ARG A 330 8.07 12.53 -4.43
N ALA A 331 9.13 11.84 -4.86
CA ALA A 331 9.60 11.89 -6.24
C ALA A 331 8.64 11.17 -7.21
N ILE A 332 8.11 10.01 -6.82
CA ILE A 332 7.30 9.14 -7.70
C ILE A 332 5.79 9.38 -7.61
N LEU A 333 5.28 9.99 -6.53
CA LEU A 333 3.85 10.23 -6.32
C LEU A 333 3.38 11.57 -6.90
N ASP A 334 2.08 11.65 -7.20
CA ASP A 334 1.41 12.81 -7.79
C ASP A 334 1.01 13.86 -6.73
N GLY A 335 1.50 13.72 -5.50
CA GLY A 335 1.14 14.54 -4.35
C GLY A 335 1.27 13.80 -3.04
N HIS A 336 0.99 14.49 -1.95
CA HIS A 336 0.97 13.91 -0.61
C HIS A 336 0.12 14.73 0.37
N ILE A 337 -0.43 14.02 1.35
CA ILE A 337 -1.10 14.55 2.53
C ILE A 337 -0.20 14.29 3.72
N VAL A 338 0.10 15.32 4.50
CA VAL A 338 0.94 15.24 5.71
C VAL A 338 0.06 15.36 6.94
N LEU A 339 0.23 14.43 7.88
CA LEU A 339 -0.40 14.49 9.19
C LEU A 339 0.59 15.03 10.23
N SER A 340 0.25 16.17 10.82
CA SER A 340 1.09 16.88 11.79
C SER A 340 0.83 16.39 13.21
N ARG A 341 1.91 16.07 13.94
CA ARG A 341 1.84 15.78 15.38
C ARG A 341 1.34 16.99 16.17
N ARG A 342 1.79 18.20 15.81
CA ARG A 342 1.36 19.44 16.47
C ARG A 342 -0.16 19.61 16.42
N LEU A 343 -0.76 19.41 15.25
CA LEU A 343 -2.23 19.49 15.10
C LEU A 343 -2.94 18.41 15.91
N ALA A 344 -2.42 17.18 15.92
CA ALA A 344 -2.99 16.09 16.70
C ALA A 344 -2.97 16.38 18.22
N GLU A 345 -1.87 16.94 18.74
CA GLU A 345 -1.71 17.35 20.15
C GLU A 345 -2.62 18.52 20.53
N GLU A 346 -2.94 19.41 19.59
CA GLU A 346 -3.92 20.49 19.73
C GLU A 346 -5.39 20.01 19.67
N GLY A 347 -5.63 18.71 19.50
CA GLY A 347 -6.98 18.17 19.31
C GLY A 347 -7.63 18.59 17.98
N HIS A 348 -6.82 18.84 16.96
CA HIS A 348 -7.27 19.15 15.61
C HIS A 348 -7.28 17.88 14.75
N TYR A 349 -8.47 17.38 14.43
CA TYR A 349 -8.66 16.19 13.58
C TYR A 349 -9.61 16.45 12.40
N PRO A 350 -9.30 15.91 11.21
CA PRO A 350 -8.05 15.24 10.83
C PRO A 350 -6.83 16.17 10.97
N ALA A 351 -5.68 15.61 11.36
CA ALA A 351 -4.47 16.40 11.67
C ALA A 351 -3.70 16.82 10.39
N ILE A 352 -4.40 17.25 9.35
CA ILE A 352 -3.83 17.53 8.03
C ILE A 352 -3.10 18.87 8.04
N ASP A 353 -1.81 18.85 7.74
CA ASP A 353 -1.02 20.05 7.50
C ASP A 353 -1.18 20.52 6.05
N ILE A 354 -1.97 21.57 5.85
CA ILE A 354 -2.29 22.08 4.51
C ILE A 354 -1.12 22.81 3.84
N GLU A 355 -0.09 23.22 4.59
CA GLU A 355 1.12 23.85 4.05
C GLU A 355 2.09 22.79 3.53
N ALA A 356 2.27 21.72 4.32
CA ALA A 356 3.14 20.61 3.95
C ALA A 356 2.49 19.64 2.95
N SER A 357 1.18 19.74 2.71
CA SER A 357 0.44 18.88 1.78
C SER A 357 0.25 19.50 0.39
N ILE A 358 0.24 18.66 -0.64
CA ILE A 358 0.07 19.07 -2.04
C ILE A 358 -0.64 18.00 -2.87
N SER A 359 -1.55 18.42 -3.75
CA SER A 359 -2.04 17.60 -4.86
C SER A 359 -1.58 18.23 -6.17
N ARG A 360 -0.76 17.53 -6.97
CA ARG A 360 -0.25 18.06 -8.24
C ARG A 360 -1.31 18.05 -9.34
N ALA A 361 -2.33 17.19 -9.23
CA ALA A 361 -3.42 17.13 -10.19
C ALA A 361 -4.47 18.24 -9.97
N MET A 362 -4.59 18.77 -8.74
CA MET A 362 -5.63 19.74 -8.37
C MET A 362 -5.80 20.89 -9.38
N PRO A 363 -4.75 21.61 -9.83
CA PRO A 363 -4.91 22.74 -10.76
C PRO A 363 -5.54 22.38 -12.11
N HIS A 364 -5.56 21.09 -12.48
CA HIS A 364 -6.06 20.59 -13.75
C HIS A 364 -7.46 19.97 -13.65
N ILE A 365 -7.99 19.77 -12.44
CA ILE A 365 -9.26 19.07 -12.20
C ILE A 365 -10.30 19.89 -11.43
N VAL A 366 -9.97 21.14 -11.10
CA VAL A 366 -10.87 22.07 -10.39
C VAL A 366 -11.08 23.34 -11.19
N SER A 367 -12.16 24.07 -10.88
CA SER A 367 -12.41 25.39 -11.48
C SER A 367 -11.39 26.43 -10.99
N GLN A 368 -11.22 27.52 -11.75
CA GLN A 368 -10.33 28.60 -11.33
C GLN A 368 -10.77 29.21 -10.00
N ASP A 369 -12.06 29.44 -9.79
CA ASP A 369 -12.59 30.02 -8.55
C ASP A 369 -12.31 29.13 -7.33
N HIS A 370 -12.47 27.81 -7.47
CA HIS A 370 -12.10 26.85 -6.44
C HIS A 370 -10.60 26.95 -6.14
N LEU A 371 -9.75 26.93 -7.16
CA LEU A 371 -8.30 27.04 -6.98
C LEU A 371 -7.90 28.35 -6.28
N TYR A 372 -8.50 29.48 -6.66
CA TYR A 372 -8.24 30.77 -6.02
C TYR A 372 -8.66 30.77 -4.54
N GLY A 373 -9.83 30.22 -4.21
CA GLY A 373 -10.30 30.08 -2.84
C GLY A 373 -9.35 29.23 -1.98
N ALA A 374 -8.92 28.08 -2.51
CA ALA A 374 -7.98 27.19 -1.83
C ALA A 374 -6.63 27.86 -1.57
N MET A 375 -6.09 28.57 -2.57
CA MET A 375 -4.83 29.30 -2.43
C MET A 375 -4.94 30.45 -1.43
N ARG A 376 -6.07 31.17 -1.40
CA ARG A 376 -6.28 32.25 -0.42
C ARG A 376 -6.32 31.72 1.01
N VAL A 377 -6.98 30.59 1.26
CA VAL A 377 -6.94 29.93 2.59
C VAL A 377 -5.51 29.57 2.97
N LYS A 378 -4.73 28.94 2.07
CA LYS A 378 -3.33 28.59 2.36
C LYS A 378 -2.47 29.82 2.66
N GLN A 379 -2.65 30.92 1.93
CA GLN A 379 -1.93 32.18 2.16
C GLN A 379 -2.23 32.75 3.55
N LEU A 380 -3.51 32.86 3.92
CA LEU A 380 -3.91 33.38 5.23
C LEU A 380 -3.46 32.46 6.35
N TYR A 381 -3.61 31.15 6.17
CA TYR A 381 -3.15 30.16 7.12
C TYR A 381 -1.65 30.29 7.37
N SER A 382 -0.83 30.31 6.32
CA SER A 382 0.64 30.45 6.45
C SER A 382 1.05 31.79 7.04
N LYS A 383 0.39 32.88 6.65
CA LYS A 383 0.64 34.20 7.24
C LYS A 383 0.40 34.22 8.74
N PHE A 384 -0.68 33.58 9.21
CA PHE A 384 -0.96 33.44 10.63
C PHE A 384 0.09 32.57 11.34
N GLN A 385 0.46 31.40 10.78
CA GLN A 385 1.42 30.50 11.41
C GLN A 385 2.80 31.17 11.58
N GLN A 386 3.29 31.87 10.56
CA GLN A 386 4.57 32.60 10.60
C GLN A 386 4.61 33.71 11.65
N ASN A 387 3.46 34.21 12.10
CA ASN A 387 3.35 35.32 13.05
C ASN A 387 2.71 34.89 14.39
N GLN A 388 2.49 33.59 14.61
CA GLN A 388 1.78 33.09 15.79
C GLN A 388 2.46 33.51 17.10
N ASP A 389 3.78 33.45 17.17
CA ASP A 389 4.54 33.84 18.36
C ASP A 389 4.43 35.35 18.63
N LEU A 390 4.51 36.19 17.59
CA LEU A 390 4.36 37.64 17.71
C LEU A 390 2.96 38.04 18.20
N ILE A 391 1.93 37.32 17.73
CA ILE A 391 0.55 37.50 18.18
C ILE A 391 0.43 37.08 19.66
N ALA A 392 1.01 35.94 20.04
CA ALA A 392 0.91 35.39 21.39
C ALA A 392 1.58 36.30 22.45
N VAL A 393 2.68 36.97 22.11
CA VAL A 393 3.35 37.94 23.00
C VAL A 393 2.73 39.34 22.97
N GLY A 394 1.69 39.57 22.16
CA GLY A 394 1.00 40.86 22.03
C GLY A 394 1.79 41.92 21.26
N ALA A 395 2.79 41.52 20.46
CA ALA A 395 3.60 42.44 19.65
C ALA A 395 2.93 42.85 18.32
N TYR A 396 1.81 42.21 17.98
CA TYR A 396 1.02 42.53 16.79
C TYR A 396 0.22 43.83 16.95
N VAL A 397 0.28 44.70 15.94
CA VAL A 397 -0.47 45.97 15.88
C VAL A 397 -1.37 45.96 14.64
N LYS A 398 -2.69 45.97 14.88
CA LYS A 398 -3.73 46.01 13.84
C LYS A 398 -3.55 47.22 12.90
N GLY A 399 -3.74 47.01 11.61
CA GLY A 399 -3.63 48.02 10.55
C GLY A 399 -2.25 48.12 9.92
N THR A 400 -1.25 47.40 10.44
CA THR A 400 0.12 47.41 9.90
C THR A 400 0.27 46.50 8.69
N ASP A 401 -0.45 45.38 8.68
CA ASP A 401 -0.40 44.38 7.62
C ASP A 401 -1.83 43.86 7.36
N PRO A 402 -2.49 44.32 6.27
CA PRO A 402 -3.87 43.95 5.97
C PRO A 402 -4.09 42.44 5.79
N ASP A 403 -3.09 41.70 5.27
CA ASP A 403 -3.19 40.26 5.10
C ASP A 403 -3.08 39.53 6.44
N LEU A 404 -2.20 39.99 7.34
CA LEU A 404 -2.12 39.45 8.70
C LEU A 404 -3.37 39.77 9.52
N ASP A 405 -3.91 40.98 9.39
CA ASP A 405 -5.17 41.39 10.01
C ASP A 405 -6.31 40.47 9.59
N GLN A 406 -6.43 40.21 8.28
CA GLN A 406 -7.42 39.28 7.75
C GLN A 406 -7.16 37.85 8.24
N ALA A 407 -5.91 37.39 8.24
CA ALA A 407 -5.55 36.06 8.68
C ALA A 407 -5.95 35.83 10.14
N ILE A 408 -5.67 36.79 11.03
CA ILE A 408 -6.07 36.74 12.45
C ILE A 408 -7.58 36.70 12.59
N ALA A 409 -8.31 37.55 11.85
CA ALA A 409 -9.76 37.62 11.90
C ALA A 409 -10.44 36.32 11.44
N GLN A 410 -9.92 35.69 10.38
CA GLN A 410 -10.52 34.51 9.75
C GLN A 410 -10.02 33.17 10.33
N MET A 411 -8.91 33.16 11.08
CA MET A 411 -8.31 31.93 11.60
C MET A 411 -9.27 31.04 12.41
N PRO A 412 -10.16 31.56 13.28
CA PRO A 412 -11.10 30.70 14.01
C PRO A 412 -12.00 29.87 13.08
N GLU A 413 -12.52 30.50 12.02
CA GLU A 413 -13.39 29.84 11.05
C GLU A 413 -12.59 28.91 10.12
N ILE A 414 -11.38 29.29 9.71
CA ILE A 414 -10.47 28.41 8.95
C ILE A 414 -10.14 27.15 9.76
N ARG A 415 -9.82 27.27 11.05
CA ARG A 415 -9.54 26.11 11.92
C ARG A 415 -10.76 25.21 12.08
N GLN A 416 -11.95 25.80 12.25
CA GLN A 416 -13.19 25.02 12.32
C GLN A 416 -13.50 24.34 10.99
N PHE A 417 -13.20 25.01 9.88
CA PHE A 417 -13.31 24.45 8.53
C PHE A 417 -12.37 23.26 8.32
N LEU A 418 -11.15 23.29 8.84
CA LEU A 418 -10.20 22.18 8.68
C LEU A 418 -10.54 20.96 9.55
N LYS A 419 -11.31 21.15 10.63
CA LYS A 419 -11.80 20.05 11.47
C LYS A 419 -12.98 19.32 10.84
N GLN A 420 -13.03 18.02 11.04
CA GLN A 420 -14.14 17.15 10.63
C GLN A 420 -14.26 15.97 11.59
N SER A 421 -15.49 15.65 12.00
CA SER A 421 -15.75 14.48 12.84
C SER A 421 -15.61 13.17 12.05
N LEU A 422 -15.31 12.06 12.73
CA LEU A 422 -15.14 10.73 12.13
C LEU A 422 -16.38 10.20 11.42
N HIS A 423 -17.55 10.71 11.79
CA HIS A 423 -18.85 10.28 11.26
C HIS A 423 -19.46 11.30 10.30
N GLU A 424 -18.79 12.44 10.09
CA GLU A 424 -19.24 13.46 9.14
C GLU A 424 -18.64 13.19 7.78
N GLN A 425 -19.47 13.27 6.75
CA GLN A 425 -19.09 13.22 5.35
C GLN A 425 -19.40 14.57 4.70
N PHE A 426 -18.46 15.06 3.89
CA PHE A 426 -18.67 16.25 3.09
C PHE A 426 -18.40 15.92 1.63
N THR A 427 -19.41 16.08 0.79
CA THR A 427 -19.24 16.02 -0.66
C THR A 427 -18.35 17.15 -1.17
N VAL A 428 -17.87 17.08 -2.42
CA VAL A 428 -17.12 18.18 -3.04
C VAL A 428 -17.89 19.50 -2.95
N ASP A 429 -19.17 19.52 -3.34
CA ASP A 429 -19.99 20.73 -3.32
C ASP A 429 -20.14 21.29 -1.90
N GLN A 430 -20.47 20.43 -0.93
CA GLN A 430 -20.56 20.84 0.49
C GLN A 430 -19.22 21.33 1.05
N SER A 431 -18.11 20.77 0.58
CA SER A 431 -16.76 21.20 0.97
C SER A 431 -16.44 22.60 0.43
N LEU A 432 -16.91 22.92 -0.77
CA LEU A 432 -16.77 24.25 -1.38
C LEU A 432 -17.67 25.27 -0.71
N GLU A 433 -18.92 24.93 -0.41
CA GLU A 433 -19.81 25.79 0.37
C GLU A 433 -19.23 26.11 1.74
N ALA A 434 -18.68 25.10 2.43
CA ALA A 434 -18.00 25.29 3.70
C ALA A 434 -16.74 26.16 3.59
N LEU A 435 -16.00 26.06 2.48
CA LEU A 435 -14.83 26.89 2.19
C LEU A 435 -15.23 28.36 2.04
N VAL A 436 -16.28 28.63 1.26
CA VAL A 436 -16.81 29.98 1.06
C VAL A 436 -17.35 30.55 2.38
N ALA A 437 -18.08 29.75 3.16
CA ALA A 437 -18.59 30.16 4.47
C ALA A 437 -17.45 30.55 5.44
N ALA A 438 -16.38 29.76 5.48
CA ALA A 438 -15.21 30.03 6.33
C ALA A 438 -14.48 31.33 5.94
N MET A 439 -14.54 31.71 4.66
CA MET A 439 -13.89 32.90 4.11
C MET A 439 -14.75 34.17 4.16
N THR A 440 -16.05 34.03 4.38
CA THR A 440 -17.03 35.16 4.36
C THR A 440 -17.59 35.49 5.74
N LYS A 441 -17.62 34.53 6.68
CA LYS A 441 -18.00 34.82 8.07
C LYS A 441 -17.00 35.80 8.70
N GLY A 442 -17.51 36.93 9.19
CA GLY A 442 -16.71 37.97 9.85
C GLY A 442 -16.35 39.16 8.95
N GLN A 443 -16.86 39.22 7.72
CA GLN A 443 -16.99 40.47 6.96
C GLN A 443 -18.20 41.29 7.40
#